data_AF-A0A535GW06-F1
#
_entry.id   AF-A0A535GW06-F1
#
_cell.length_a   1.000
_cell.length_b   1.000
_cell.length_c   1.000
_cell.angle_alpha   90.00
_cell.angle_beta   90.00
_cell.angle_gamma   90.00
#
_symmetry.space_group_name_H-M   'P 1'
#
loop_
_entity.id
_entity.type
_entity.pdbx_description
1 polymer ?
#
loop_
_entity_poly.entity_id
_entity_poly.type
_entity_poly.pdbx_seq_one_letter_code
_entity_poly.pdbx_strand_id
1 'polypeptide(L)'
;IIEAGITPMRSMVTEPMQHGRLFLAGDAAHIVPATGAKGMNLALADVKVLAEALAAWYRSKSRELLDGYSERCLRRVWRAEHFSAWMTALLHRDPAGDPFDHKLRLSYLRYVVTSEAAATTLAENYVGFENA
;
A
#
# COMPACT_ATOMS: atom_id res chain seq x y z
N ILE A 1 24.13 -2.22 16.94
CA ILE A 1 23.31 -1.29 16.12
C ILE A 1 24.30 -0.34 15.47
N ILE A 2 24.44 -0.40 14.14
CA ILE A 2 25.50 0.35 13.41
C ILE A 2 24.93 1.66 12.80
N GLU A 3 23.61 1.79 12.72
CA GLU A 3 22.92 2.98 12.25
C GLU A 3 21.61 3.16 13.03
N ALA A 4 21.30 4.40 13.40
CA ALA A 4 20.05 4.79 14.04
C ALA A 4 19.50 6.01 13.31
N GLY A 5 18.21 5.96 12.96
CA GLY A 5 17.54 7.02 12.20
C GLY A 5 16.08 7.17 12.63
N ILE A 6 15.53 8.34 12.39
CA ILE A 6 14.09 8.63 12.57
C ILE A 6 13.48 8.71 11.18
N THR A 7 12.52 7.83 10.89
CA THR A 7 11.82 7.81 9.61
C THR A 7 10.47 8.50 9.75
N PRO A 8 10.20 9.57 8.97
CA PRO A 8 8.89 10.20 8.98
C PRO A 8 7.84 9.25 8.37
N MET A 9 6.65 9.20 8.97
CA MET A 9 5.51 8.49 8.40
C MET A 9 4.87 9.38 7.33
N ARG A 10 4.91 8.94 6.07
CA ARG A 10 4.29 9.65 4.94
C ARG A 10 3.49 8.69 4.07
N SER A 11 2.40 9.20 3.49
CA SER A 11 1.65 8.58 2.39
C SER A 11 1.89 9.39 1.12
N MET A 12 2.14 8.74 -0.01
CA MET A 12 2.34 9.39 -1.31
C MET A 12 2.01 8.41 -2.42
N VAL A 13 1.30 8.85 -3.45
CA VAL A 13 1.02 8.06 -4.67
C VAL A 13 1.18 8.96 -5.89
N THR A 14 1.82 8.45 -6.94
CA THR A 14 1.99 9.12 -8.23
C THR A 14 1.09 8.49 -9.28
N GLU A 15 0.29 9.32 -9.96
CA GLU A 15 -0.58 8.89 -11.05
C GLU A 15 -0.36 9.76 -12.30
N PRO A 16 -0.18 9.15 -13.49
CA PRO A 16 0.06 7.74 -13.74
C PRO A 16 1.46 7.30 -13.28
N MET A 17 1.68 5.99 -13.13
CA MET A 17 2.99 5.39 -12.80
C MET A 17 3.89 5.21 -14.03
N GLN A 18 3.59 5.89 -15.14
CA GLN A 18 4.34 5.76 -16.40
C GLN A 18 4.25 7.02 -17.27
N HIS A 19 5.27 7.22 -18.10
CA HIS A 19 5.28 8.26 -19.13
C HIS A 19 6.07 7.78 -20.36
N GLY A 20 5.38 7.51 -21.47
CA GLY A 20 6.00 7.06 -22.73
C GLY A 20 6.71 5.70 -22.61
N ARG A 21 8.02 5.74 -22.38
CA ARG A 21 8.89 4.55 -22.15
C ARG A 21 9.48 4.49 -20.74
N LEU A 22 9.11 5.45 -19.88
CA LEU A 22 9.49 5.50 -18.48
C LEU A 22 8.39 4.83 -17.63
N PHE A 23 8.78 3.96 -16.70
CA PHE A 23 7.88 3.28 -15.77
C PHE A 23 8.45 3.45 -14.35
N LEU A 24 7.58 3.80 -13.41
CA LEU A 24 7.90 3.97 -11.99
C LEU A 24 7.46 2.73 -11.21
N ALA A 25 8.28 2.27 -10.26
CA ALA A 25 7.98 1.12 -9.40
C ALA A 25 8.49 1.37 -7.97
N GLY A 26 7.79 0.82 -6.99
CA GLY A 26 8.14 0.98 -5.57
C GLY A 26 8.16 2.45 -5.13
N ASP A 27 9.15 2.81 -4.31
CA ASP A 27 9.31 4.15 -3.71
C ASP A 27 9.39 5.31 -4.72
N ALA A 28 9.69 5.02 -6.00
CA ALA A 28 9.64 6.01 -7.07
C ALA A 28 8.21 6.41 -7.46
N ALA A 29 7.22 5.57 -7.15
CA ALA A 29 5.81 5.77 -7.48
C ALA A 29 4.94 6.02 -6.23
N HIS A 30 5.21 5.32 -5.13
CA HIS A 30 4.39 5.41 -3.92
C HIS A 30 5.20 5.21 -2.64
N ILE A 31 4.73 5.79 -1.53
CA ILE A 31 5.32 5.60 -0.20
C ILE A 31 4.19 5.40 0.79
N VAL A 32 4.17 4.24 1.45
CA VAL A 32 3.21 3.91 2.50
C VAL A 32 3.78 4.11 3.91
N PRO A 33 2.95 4.47 4.91
CA PRO A 33 3.33 4.42 6.31
C PRO A 33 3.78 3.01 6.72
N ALA A 34 4.88 2.92 7.48
CA ALA A 34 5.48 1.65 7.87
C ALA A 34 4.57 0.73 8.71
N THR A 35 3.51 1.28 9.29
CA THR A 35 2.49 0.58 10.09
C THR A 35 1.78 -0.56 9.34
N GLY A 36 1.55 -0.41 8.04
CA GLY A 36 0.92 -1.45 7.23
C GLY A 36 1.88 -2.53 6.76
N ALA A 37 3.20 -2.33 6.93
CA ALA A 37 4.27 -3.18 6.40
C ALA A 37 4.14 -3.48 4.89
N LYS A 38 3.77 -2.47 4.08
CA LYS A 38 3.43 -2.65 2.66
C LYS A 38 4.49 -2.25 1.64
N GLY A 39 5.45 -1.38 1.97
CA GLY A 39 6.36 -0.75 0.99
C GLY A 39 7.06 -1.75 0.06
N MET A 40 7.87 -2.64 0.63
CA MET A 40 8.58 -3.67 -0.16
C MET A 40 7.62 -4.63 -0.89
N ASN A 41 6.49 -4.98 -0.26
CA ASN A 41 5.49 -5.86 -0.86
C ASN A 41 4.81 -5.25 -2.08
N LEU A 42 4.62 -3.93 -2.09
CA LEU A 42 4.11 -3.19 -3.25
C LEU A 42 5.17 -3.08 -4.33
N ALA A 43 6.42 -2.74 -3.99
CA ALA A 43 7.51 -2.66 -4.95
C ALA A 43 7.71 -3.99 -5.71
N LEU A 44 7.67 -5.13 -5.01
CA LEU A 44 7.76 -6.45 -5.62
C LEU A 44 6.57 -6.74 -6.56
N ALA A 45 5.37 -6.31 -6.19
CA ALA A 45 4.18 -6.47 -7.02
C ALA A 45 4.27 -5.63 -8.30
N ASP A 46 4.68 -4.37 -8.21
CA ASP A 46 4.89 -3.50 -9.36
C ASP A 46 5.90 -4.11 -10.34
N VAL A 47 7.04 -4.58 -9.82
CA VAL A 47 8.10 -5.20 -10.62
C VAL A 47 7.59 -6.46 -11.31
N LYS A 48 6.77 -7.27 -10.65
CA LYS A 48 6.14 -8.45 -11.27
C LYS A 48 5.27 -8.05 -12.46
N VAL A 49 4.38 -7.06 -12.28
CA VAL A 49 3.50 -6.56 -13.34
C VAL A 49 4.31 -5.98 -14.51
N LEU A 50 5.35 -5.19 -14.22
CA LEU A 50 6.21 -4.60 -15.23
C LEU A 50 7.02 -5.65 -15.99
N ALA A 51 7.55 -6.67 -15.30
CA ALA A 51 8.29 -7.76 -15.91
C ALA A 51 7.40 -8.56 -16.89
N GLU A 52 6.16 -8.87 -16.51
CA GLU A 52 5.17 -9.50 -17.41
C GLU A 52 4.92 -8.65 -18.66
N ALA A 53 4.72 -7.34 -18.47
CA ALA A 53 4.45 -6.40 -19.56
C ALA A 53 5.63 -6.25 -20.52
N LEU A 54 6.86 -6.13 -19.99
CA LEU A 54 8.09 -6.09 -20.78
C LEU A 54 8.30 -7.40 -21.55
N ALA A 55 8.10 -8.55 -20.90
CA ALA A 55 8.26 -9.84 -21.54
C ALA A 55 7.27 -10.03 -22.70
N ALA A 56 6.02 -9.57 -22.55
CA ALA A 56 5.04 -9.57 -23.65
C ALA A 56 5.48 -8.68 -24.82
N TRP A 57 5.93 -7.44 -24.53
CA TRP A 57 6.47 -6.56 -25.56
C TRP A 57 7.64 -7.16 -26.32
N TYR A 58 8.60 -7.78 -25.62
CA TYR A 58 9.76 -8.37 -26.29
C TYR A 58 9.41 -9.59 -27.16
N ARG A 59 8.36 -10.35 -26.79
CA ARG A 59 7.88 -11.50 -27.57
C ARG A 59 7.02 -11.12 -28.77
N SER A 60 6.07 -10.21 -28.61
CA SER A 60 5.04 -9.95 -29.63
C SER A 60 5.01 -8.52 -30.16
N LYS A 61 5.79 -7.61 -29.58
CA LYS A 61 5.69 -6.16 -29.81
C LYS A 61 4.31 -5.58 -29.47
N SER A 62 3.47 -6.30 -28.72
CA SER A 62 2.26 -5.72 -28.15
C SER A 62 2.61 -4.81 -26.99
N ARG A 63 2.04 -3.60 -26.98
CA ARG A 63 2.14 -2.64 -25.87
C ARG A 63 1.02 -2.74 -24.87
N GLU A 64 0.00 -3.55 -25.13
CA GLU A 64 -1.23 -3.60 -24.33
C GLU A 64 -0.98 -3.68 -22.82
N LEU A 65 -0.10 -4.59 -22.37
CA LEU A 65 0.24 -4.74 -20.96
C LEU A 65 1.09 -3.59 -20.39
N LEU A 66 1.90 -2.93 -21.23
CA LEU A 66 2.69 -1.76 -20.83
C LEU A 66 1.78 -0.53 -20.73
N ASP A 67 0.85 -0.36 -21.65
CA ASP A 67 -0.07 0.77 -21.66
C ASP A 67 -1.08 0.65 -20.50
N GLY A 68 -1.44 -0.58 -20.09
CA GLY A 68 -2.24 -0.86 -18.88
C GLY A 68 -1.47 -0.99 -17.56
N TYR A 69 -0.15 -0.73 -17.53
CA TYR A 69 0.68 -0.94 -16.34
C TYR A 69 0.21 -0.13 -15.12
N SER A 70 -0.01 1.17 -15.30
CA SER A 70 -0.41 2.07 -14.21
C SER A 70 -1.73 1.63 -13.58
N GLU A 71 -2.74 1.35 -14.40
CA GLU A 71 -4.06 0.92 -13.91
C GLU A 71 -3.97 -0.38 -13.11
N ARG A 72 -3.20 -1.36 -13.59
CA ARG A 72 -3.00 -2.65 -12.90
C ARG A 72 -2.33 -2.47 -11.53
N CYS A 73 -1.31 -1.62 -11.42
CA CYS A 73 -0.60 -1.41 -10.15
C CYS A 73 -1.41 -0.54 -9.17
N LEU A 74 -2.03 0.54 -9.66
CA LEU A 74 -2.69 1.54 -8.81
C LEU A 74 -3.86 0.96 -7.99
N ARG A 75 -4.59 -0.03 -8.51
CA ARG A 75 -5.65 -0.71 -7.73
C ARG A 75 -5.12 -1.31 -6.43
N ARG A 76 -3.98 -2.01 -6.50
CA ARG A 76 -3.34 -2.62 -5.34
C ARG A 76 -2.68 -1.57 -4.45
N VAL A 77 -2.02 -0.57 -5.05
CA VAL A 77 -1.36 0.53 -4.31
C VAL A 77 -2.38 1.27 -3.44
N TRP A 78 -3.53 1.66 -3.99
CA TRP A 78 -4.57 2.35 -3.22
C TRP A 78 -5.17 1.50 -2.10
N ARG A 79 -5.37 0.20 -2.32
CA ARG A 79 -5.84 -0.69 -1.25
C ARG A 79 -4.84 -0.76 -0.09
N ALA A 80 -3.55 -0.85 -0.41
CA ALA A 80 -2.48 -0.89 0.58
C ALA A 80 -2.27 0.46 1.29
N GLU A 81 -2.37 1.58 0.58
CA GLU A 81 -2.36 2.93 1.15
C GLU A 81 -3.51 3.13 2.14
N HIS A 82 -4.73 2.82 1.71
CA HIS A 82 -5.91 2.90 2.57
C HIS A 82 -5.72 2.09 3.86
N PHE A 83 -5.25 0.84 3.74
CA PHE A 83 -4.97 0.00 4.90
C PHE A 83 -3.87 0.57 5.81
N SER A 84 -2.77 1.08 5.23
CA SER A 84 -1.64 1.62 5.99
C SER A 84 -2.01 2.92 6.71
N ALA A 85 -2.80 3.79 6.07
CA ALA A 85 -3.35 4.99 6.67
C ALA A 85 -4.33 4.64 7.81
N TRP A 86 -5.23 3.69 7.59
CA TRP A 86 -6.16 3.21 8.62
C TRP A 86 -5.43 2.61 9.84
N MET A 87 -4.43 1.74 9.63
CA MET A 87 -3.59 1.18 10.70
C MET A 87 -2.86 2.29 11.47
N THR A 88 -2.35 3.30 10.76
CA THR A 88 -1.70 4.46 11.38
C THR A 88 -2.65 5.19 12.31
N ALA A 89 -3.83 5.58 11.81
CA ALA A 89 -4.84 6.28 12.59
C ALA A 89 -5.32 5.47 13.80
N LEU A 90 -5.46 4.15 13.63
CA LEU A 90 -5.92 3.25 14.68
C LEU A 90 -4.89 3.07 15.81
N LEU A 91 -3.60 3.06 15.49
CA LEU A 91 -2.54 2.68 16.43
C LEU A 91 -1.71 3.85 16.98
N HIS A 92 -1.68 5.01 16.31
CA HIS A 92 -0.87 6.16 16.74
C HIS A 92 -1.70 7.21 17.48
N ARG A 93 -1.18 7.77 18.58
CA ARG A 93 -1.85 8.89 19.24
C ARG A 93 -1.45 10.20 18.58
N ASP A 94 -2.43 11.04 18.30
CA ASP A 94 -2.21 12.46 18.05
C ASP A 94 -2.24 13.21 19.39
N PRO A 95 -1.13 13.83 19.83
CA PRO A 95 -1.09 14.62 21.06
C PRO A 95 -2.05 15.82 21.06
N ALA A 96 -2.42 16.33 19.88
CA ALA A 96 -3.38 17.41 19.71
C ALA A 96 -4.82 16.91 19.46
N GLY A 97 -5.03 15.59 19.43
CA GLY A 97 -6.31 14.99 19.05
C GLY A 97 -7.40 15.06 20.13
N ASP A 98 -8.65 14.90 19.70
CA ASP A 98 -9.84 14.92 20.56
C ASP A 98 -9.90 13.67 21.48
N PRO A 99 -10.12 13.84 22.81
CA PRO A 99 -10.44 12.73 23.71
C PRO A 99 -11.58 11.82 23.24
N PHE A 100 -12.59 12.36 22.53
CA PHE A 100 -13.69 11.58 21.95
C PHE A 100 -13.19 10.60 20.88
N ASP A 101 -12.37 11.08 19.93
CA ASP A 101 -11.77 10.24 18.89
C ASP A 101 -10.87 9.15 19.48
N HIS A 102 -10.18 9.45 20.58
CA HIS A 102 -9.43 8.44 21.31
C HIS A 102 -10.34 7.32 21.85
N LYS A 103 -11.51 7.65 22.41
CA LYS A 103 -12.47 6.65 22.88
C LYS A 103 -13.08 5.84 21.74
N LEU A 104 -13.39 6.46 20.59
CA LEU A 104 -13.87 5.76 19.40
C LEU A 104 -12.85 4.74 18.89
N ARG A 105 -11.58 5.13 18.76
CA ARG A 105 -10.50 4.22 18.33
C ARG A 105 -10.31 3.05 19.28
N LEU A 106 -10.31 3.29 20.59
CA LEU A 106 -10.24 2.21 21.57
C LEU A 106 -11.45 1.28 21.51
N SER A 107 -12.64 1.82 21.23
CA SER A 107 -13.85 1.02 21.02
C SER A 107 -13.69 0.10 19.82
N TYR A 108 -13.19 0.64 18.71
CA TYR A 108 -12.98 -0.14 17.50
C TYR A 108 -11.84 -1.16 17.64
N LEU A 109 -10.74 -0.84 18.33
CA LEU A 109 -9.69 -1.82 18.66
C LEU A 109 -10.24 -2.99 19.47
N ARG A 110 -11.11 -2.73 20.46
CA ARG A 110 -11.80 -3.80 21.18
C ARG A 110 -12.65 -4.65 20.24
N TYR A 111 -13.41 -4.00 19.36
CA TYR A 111 -14.23 -4.70 18.37
C TYR A 111 -13.39 -5.61 17.45
N VAL A 112 -12.23 -5.15 16.98
CA VAL A 112 -11.30 -5.95 16.15
C VAL A 112 -10.86 -7.22 16.87
N VAL A 113 -10.59 -7.18 18.18
CA VAL A 113 -10.13 -8.36 18.92
C VAL A 113 -11.25 -9.25 19.45
N THR A 114 -12.50 -8.79 19.43
CA THR A 114 -13.66 -9.57 19.91
C THR A 114 -14.60 -10.03 18.80
N SER A 115 -14.47 -9.52 17.57
CA SER A 115 -15.33 -9.86 16.44
C SER A 115 -14.54 -10.53 15.33
N GLU A 116 -14.96 -11.73 14.95
CA GLU A 116 -14.35 -12.49 13.85
C GLU A 116 -14.40 -11.73 12.53
N ALA A 117 -15.53 -11.10 12.19
CA ALA A 117 -15.66 -10.32 10.97
C ALA A 117 -14.65 -9.15 10.91
N ALA A 118 -14.47 -8.43 12.01
CA ALA A 118 -13.51 -7.32 12.09
C ALA A 118 -12.07 -7.82 12.06
N ALA A 119 -11.77 -8.93 12.74
CA ALA A 119 -10.46 -9.58 12.72
C ALA A 119 -10.11 -10.06 11.30
N THR A 120 -11.06 -10.64 10.57
CA THR A 120 -10.89 -11.10 9.19
C THR A 120 -10.55 -9.94 8.25
N THR A 121 -11.24 -8.81 8.36
CA THR A 121 -10.90 -7.60 7.59
C THR A 121 -9.47 -7.14 7.88
N LEU A 122 -9.01 -7.15 9.12
CA LEU A 122 -7.61 -6.83 9.42
C LEU A 122 -6.67 -7.86 8.80
N ALA A 123 -6.96 -9.15 8.99
CA ALA A 123 -6.11 -10.26 8.56
C ALA A 123 -5.89 -10.30 7.05
N GLU A 124 -6.95 -10.23 6.24
CA GLU A 124 -6.86 -10.25 4.78
C GLU A 124 -6.00 -9.10 4.25
N ASN A 125 -6.13 -7.92 4.86
CA ASN A 125 -5.35 -6.75 4.47
C ASN A 125 -3.91 -6.89 4.92
N TYR A 126 -3.66 -7.50 6.08
CA TYR A 126 -2.32 -7.66 6.64
C TYR A 126 -1.48 -8.70 5.87
N VAL A 127 -2.06 -9.84 5.50
CA VAL A 127 -1.37 -10.85 4.67
C VAL A 127 -1.25 -10.44 3.20
N GLY A 128 -2.13 -9.54 2.73
CA GLY A 128 -2.11 -8.98 1.39
C GLY A 128 -3.18 -9.57 0.48
N PHE A 129 -3.71 -8.75 -0.44
CA PHE A 129 -4.70 -9.18 -1.42
C PHE A 129 -4.03 -9.82 -2.63
N GLU A 130 -4.46 -11.04 -2.97
CA GLU A 130 -4.08 -11.72 -4.21
C GLU A 130 -4.95 -11.30 -5.41
N ASN A 131 -6.12 -10.70 -5.16
CA ASN A 131 -7.17 -10.48 -6.18
C ASN A 131 -7.55 -9.00 -6.44
N ALA A 132 -6.71 -8.02 -6.08
CA ALA A 132 -6.96 -6.60 -6.36
C ALA A 132 -6.25 -6.11 -7.64
#